data_AF-A0A1M7RFS1-F1
#
_entry.id   AF-A0A1M7RFS1-F1
#
_cell.length_a   1.000
_cell.length_b   1.000
_cell.length_c   1.000
_cell.angle_alpha   90.00
_cell.angle_beta   90.00
_cell.angle_gamma   90.00
#
_symmetry.space_group_name_H-M   'P 1'
#
loop_
_entity.id
_entity.type
_entity.pdbx_description
1 polymer ?
#
loop_
_entity_poly.entity_id
_entity_poly.type
_entity_poly.pdbx_seq_one_letter_code
_entity_poly.pdbx_strand_id
1 'polypeptide(L)'
;MGRCADPRPDDDRVTRPSGPEPPHSGSEGLSLAGVLAALPRRLQPRAALLLGNRIGRLLLDTATALVRAQVFDRAMTIAAQAFTSIFPLLIMAATLAGAQKRAQFGEALGLPETSVRLLREALRGSGSSTFGVVGSLIVLLSATGLTRALVRAYRAVWSVRTGITGPAATGRQLGTVVVLVFFVVGARFVDRLTTLLPAPHAAGAVATALVDGAFAILLPRLLLGSAAPRTRVLVSGCVFGLMMIGVRAAGAVWLPRALEHSAERYGVIGIAFAYISWLYVLSFCLLLSAVLGAVLTDADFVPRGWRPRIPVRARSAGPRHRSAEERSMTDTEYRAAGYDRPPGAPAPSGWVGVVSFAGIMLLLIGGFQLFEGIVALVKDDYYLVTDSGLMLPVDLTVWGWIHILVGAIAIAVGIGVLYGKTWARILGVGLAVINAITHLLFAPAQPIWAIIAVVLDVLIIYALVVHGREVRY
;
A
#
# COMPACT_ATOMS: atom_id res chain seq x y z
N MET A 1 -81.15 25.04 -9.52
CA MET A 1 -79.77 25.53 -9.37
C MET A 1 -79.24 24.94 -8.08
N GLY A 2 -78.45 23.86 -8.01
CA GLY A 2 -77.41 23.40 -8.92
C GLY A 2 -76.05 23.84 -8.38
N ARG A 3 -75.45 23.04 -7.47
CA ARG A 3 -74.02 22.66 -7.43
C ARG A 3 -73.71 21.88 -6.15
N CYS A 4 -73.36 20.60 -6.34
CA CYS A 4 -72.71 19.71 -5.39
C CYS A 4 -71.33 20.28 -5.01
N ALA A 5 -70.99 20.21 -3.73
CA ALA A 5 -69.61 20.31 -3.25
C ALA A 5 -69.22 18.93 -2.71
N ASP A 6 -68.41 18.22 -3.48
CA ASP A 6 -67.74 16.96 -3.16
C ASP A 6 -66.39 17.28 -2.47
N PRO A 7 -66.08 16.74 -1.28
CA PRO A 7 -64.77 16.87 -0.68
C PRO A 7 -63.87 15.70 -1.12
N ARG A 8 -62.98 15.94 -2.07
CA ARG A 8 -61.89 14.99 -2.38
C ARG A 8 -60.60 15.37 -1.65
N PRO A 9 -60.00 14.47 -0.86
CA PRO A 9 -58.59 14.53 -0.53
C PRO A 9 -57.80 13.83 -1.63
N ASP A 10 -56.88 14.54 -2.27
CA ASP A 10 -55.95 13.97 -3.25
C ASP A 10 -54.53 14.40 -2.85
N ASP A 11 -53.89 13.61 -2.00
CA ASP A 11 -52.43 13.65 -1.81
C ASP A 11 -51.91 12.22 -1.61
N ASP A 12 -52.15 11.38 -2.61
CA ASP A 12 -51.40 10.14 -2.80
C ASP A 12 -49.98 10.49 -3.28
N ARG A 13 -49.12 10.91 -2.34
CA ARG A 13 -47.66 10.80 -2.51
C ARG A 13 -47.29 9.32 -2.54
N VAL A 14 -47.40 8.73 -3.73
CA VAL A 14 -46.73 7.49 -4.09
C VAL A 14 -45.23 7.73 -4.00
N THR A 15 -44.68 7.44 -2.83
CA THR A 15 -43.24 7.29 -2.62
C THR A 15 -42.78 6.10 -3.44
N ARG A 16 -42.31 6.36 -4.68
CA ARG A 16 -41.59 5.34 -5.44
C ARG A 16 -40.38 4.91 -4.61
N PRO A 17 -40.16 3.61 -4.35
CA PRO A 17 -38.91 3.16 -3.76
C PRO A 17 -37.80 3.49 -4.75
N SER A 18 -36.85 4.31 -4.31
CA SER A 18 -35.60 4.56 -5.00
C SER A 18 -34.85 3.23 -5.14
N GLY A 19 -34.98 2.60 -6.30
CA GLY A 19 -34.12 1.49 -6.69
C GLY A 19 -32.65 1.94 -6.66
N PRO A 20 -31.71 1.01 -6.42
CA PRO A 20 -30.30 1.37 -6.38
C PRO A 20 -29.87 1.96 -7.72
N GLU A 21 -29.39 3.21 -7.72
CA GLU A 21 -28.75 3.84 -8.87
C GLU A 21 -27.61 2.93 -9.39
N PRO A 22 -27.54 2.65 -10.70
CA PRO A 22 -26.39 1.96 -11.25
C PRO A 22 -25.13 2.83 -11.08
N PRO A 23 -23.98 2.24 -10.73
CA PRO A 23 -22.77 3.01 -10.49
C PRO A 23 -22.30 3.69 -11.79
N HIS A 24 -21.94 4.95 -11.67
CA HIS A 24 -21.32 5.76 -12.72
C HIS A 24 -20.16 5.01 -13.40
N SER A 25 -20.13 5.08 -14.73
CA SER A 25 -19.21 4.42 -15.67
C SER A 25 -17.73 4.85 -15.57
N GLY A 26 -17.31 5.48 -14.47
CA GLY A 26 -15.96 6.03 -14.28
C GLY A 26 -15.05 5.26 -13.33
N SER A 27 -15.43 4.04 -12.90
CA SER A 27 -14.56 3.20 -12.07
C SER A 27 -14.08 1.98 -12.84
N GLU A 28 -13.05 2.16 -13.66
CA GLU A 28 -12.21 1.08 -14.20
C GLU A 28 -11.37 0.43 -13.08
N GLY A 29 -12.03 -0.01 -12.01
CA GLY A 29 -11.42 -0.89 -11.02
C GLY A 29 -11.27 -2.26 -11.65
N LEU A 30 -10.01 -2.67 -11.92
CA LEU A 30 -9.53 -4.03 -12.23
C LEU A 30 -10.63 -5.10 -12.21
N SER A 31 -11.46 -5.15 -13.25
CA SER A 31 -12.46 -6.20 -13.37
C SER A 31 -11.69 -7.49 -13.65
N LEU A 32 -12.01 -8.61 -12.99
CA LEU A 32 -11.42 -9.91 -13.36
C LEU A 32 -11.74 -10.28 -14.81
N ALA A 33 -12.75 -9.67 -15.42
CA ALA A 33 -12.95 -9.75 -16.87
C ALA A 33 -11.75 -9.12 -17.62
N GLY A 34 -11.28 -7.94 -17.20
CA GLY A 34 -10.05 -7.33 -17.69
C GLY A 34 -8.78 -8.12 -17.34
N VAL A 35 -8.68 -8.66 -16.11
CA VAL A 35 -7.51 -9.46 -15.69
C VAL A 35 -7.47 -10.84 -16.38
N LEU A 36 -8.62 -11.52 -16.55
CA LEU A 36 -8.74 -12.77 -17.33
C LEU A 36 -8.58 -12.54 -18.83
N ALA A 37 -9.00 -11.37 -19.33
CA ALA A 37 -8.75 -10.96 -20.72
C ALA A 37 -7.26 -10.68 -20.97
N ALA A 38 -6.55 -10.17 -19.97
CA ALA A 38 -5.10 -9.99 -20.01
C ALA A 38 -4.31 -11.30 -19.83
N LEU A 39 -4.92 -12.36 -19.28
CA LEU A 39 -4.30 -13.67 -19.14
C LEU A 39 -4.20 -14.41 -20.49
N PRO A 40 -3.05 -15.06 -20.80
CA PRO A 40 -2.90 -15.87 -22.00
C PRO A 40 -4.04 -16.91 -22.13
N ARG A 41 -4.61 -17.06 -23.34
CA ARG A 41 -5.76 -17.97 -23.61
C ARG A 41 -5.57 -19.40 -23.10
N ARG A 42 -4.33 -19.87 -22.95
CA ARG A 42 -3.98 -21.20 -22.42
C ARG A 42 -4.23 -21.35 -20.90
N LEU A 43 -4.19 -20.26 -20.15
CA LEU A 43 -4.35 -20.25 -18.68
C LEU A 43 -5.79 -19.96 -18.24
N GLN A 44 -6.62 -19.38 -19.12
CA GLN A 44 -8.04 -19.07 -18.85
C GLN A 44 -8.86 -20.26 -18.33
N PRO A 45 -8.79 -21.50 -18.89
CA PRO A 45 -9.56 -22.62 -18.37
C PRO A 45 -9.07 -23.09 -16.99
N ARG A 46 -7.76 -23.03 -16.70
CA ARG A 46 -7.21 -23.36 -15.37
C ARG A 46 -7.55 -22.31 -14.33
N ALA A 47 -7.50 -21.03 -14.71
CA ALA A 47 -7.92 -19.91 -13.87
C ALA A 47 -9.41 -20.03 -13.53
N ALA A 48 -10.27 -20.33 -14.50
CA ALA A 48 -11.71 -20.55 -14.28
C ALA A 48 -11.98 -21.75 -13.35
N LEU A 49 -11.19 -22.82 -13.44
CA LEU A 49 -11.29 -23.98 -12.55
C LEU A 49 -10.88 -23.65 -11.11
N LEU A 50 -9.78 -22.91 -10.92
CA LEU A 50 -9.32 -22.42 -9.62
C LEU A 50 -10.33 -21.44 -8.99
N LEU A 51 -10.92 -20.55 -9.80
CA LEU A 51 -11.92 -19.56 -9.40
C LEU A 51 -13.29 -20.18 -9.06
N GLY A 52 -13.57 -21.41 -9.50
CA GLY A 52 -14.80 -22.14 -9.15
C GLY A 52 -14.83 -22.65 -7.70
N ASN A 53 -13.66 -22.87 -7.09
CA ASN A 53 -13.52 -23.40 -5.74
C ASN A 53 -13.70 -22.31 -4.65
N ARG A 54 -14.09 -22.73 -3.44
CA ARG A 54 -14.22 -21.81 -2.28
C ARG A 54 -12.92 -21.05 -2.00
N ILE A 55 -11.77 -21.71 -2.18
CA ILE A 55 -10.44 -21.11 -1.99
C ILE A 55 -10.17 -20.01 -3.04
N GLY A 56 -10.50 -20.26 -4.31
CA GLY A 56 -10.34 -19.25 -5.37
C GLY A 56 -11.21 -18.02 -5.13
N ARG A 57 -12.45 -18.22 -4.67
CA ARG A 57 -13.31 -17.10 -4.24
C ARG A 57 -12.73 -16.34 -3.05
N LEU A 58 -12.22 -17.04 -2.03
CA LEU A 58 -11.60 -16.42 -0.87
C LEU A 58 -10.38 -15.56 -1.25
N LEU A 59 -9.50 -16.09 -2.12
CA LEU A 59 -8.32 -15.37 -2.60
C LEU A 59 -8.72 -14.13 -3.41
N LEU A 60 -9.73 -14.25 -4.28
CA LEU A 60 -10.22 -13.15 -5.07
C LEU A 60 -10.87 -12.05 -4.22
N ASP A 61 -11.70 -12.44 -3.25
CA ASP A 61 -12.35 -11.50 -2.33
C ASP A 61 -11.29 -10.80 -1.46
N THR A 62 -10.26 -11.54 -1.03
CA THR A 62 -9.12 -10.98 -0.30
C THR A 62 -8.33 -10.00 -1.16
N ALA A 63 -7.97 -10.35 -2.39
CA ALA A 63 -7.24 -9.48 -3.31
C ALA A 63 -8.03 -8.20 -3.62
N THR A 64 -9.33 -8.34 -3.89
CA THR A 64 -10.23 -7.20 -4.12
C THR A 64 -10.31 -6.30 -2.88
N ALA A 65 -10.41 -6.89 -1.69
CA ALA A 65 -10.42 -6.15 -0.43
C ALA A 65 -9.08 -5.43 -0.16
N LEU A 66 -7.93 -6.05 -0.48
CA LEU A 66 -6.61 -5.43 -0.34
C LEU A 66 -6.47 -4.18 -1.23
N VAL A 67 -6.95 -4.25 -2.47
CA VAL A 67 -6.94 -3.12 -3.43
C VAL A 67 -7.90 -2.03 -2.99
N ARG A 68 -9.16 -2.38 -2.69
CA ARG A 68 -10.18 -1.43 -2.21
C ARG A 68 -9.73 -0.71 -0.94
N ALA A 69 -9.10 -1.45 -0.04
CA ALA A 69 -8.55 -0.93 1.19
C ALA A 69 -7.09 -0.47 1.06
N GLN A 70 -6.55 -0.23 -0.14
CA GLN A 70 -5.20 0.32 -0.42
C GLN A 70 -4.16 -0.12 0.63
N VAL A 71 -4.10 -1.43 0.90
CA VAL A 71 -3.40 -1.94 2.10
C VAL A 71 -1.90 -1.70 1.99
N PHE A 72 -1.35 -1.75 0.78
CA PHE A 72 0.06 -1.46 0.51
C PHE A 72 0.44 -0.03 0.97
N ASP A 73 -0.28 1.00 0.53
CA ASP A 73 0.00 2.40 0.88
C ASP A 73 -0.17 2.66 2.38
N ARG A 74 -1.19 2.03 2.98
CA ARG A 74 -1.50 2.17 4.40
C ARG A 74 -0.46 1.48 5.28
N ALA A 75 0.00 0.29 4.88
CA ALA A 75 1.09 -0.41 5.56
C ALA A 75 2.39 0.40 5.49
N MET A 76 2.71 0.99 4.33
CA MET A 76 3.86 1.89 4.16
C MET A 76 3.77 3.11 5.09
N THR A 77 2.59 3.75 5.15
CA THR A 77 2.37 4.89 6.05
C THR A 77 2.54 4.51 7.52
N ILE A 78 2.00 3.36 7.96
CA ILE A 78 2.15 2.88 9.34
C ILE A 78 3.62 2.58 9.64
N ALA A 79 4.33 1.91 8.73
CA ALA A 79 5.74 1.58 8.90
C ALA A 79 6.61 2.84 9.02
N ALA A 80 6.39 3.84 8.17
CA ALA A 80 7.09 5.12 8.25
C ALA A 80 6.81 5.83 9.60
N GLN A 81 5.55 5.89 10.02
CA GLN A 81 5.18 6.51 11.30
C GLN A 81 5.74 5.73 12.50
N ALA A 82 5.78 4.40 12.42
CA ALA A 82 6.38 3.56 13.44
C ALA A 82 7.89 3.83 13.53
N PHE A 83 8.58 3.83 12.39
CA PHE A 83 10.01 4.11 12.32
C PHE A 83 10.37 5.46 12.94
N THR A 84 9.68 6.53 12.55
CA THR A 84 9.88 7.87 13.13
C THR A 84 9.57 7.92 14.63
N SER A 85 8.62 7.10 15.11
CA SER A 85 8.22 7.09 16.52
C SER A 85 9.13 6.24 17.43
N ILE A 86 9.90 5.29 16.88
CA ILE A 86 10.73 4.38 17.69
C ILE A 86 11.75 5.14 18.51
N PHE A 87 12.53 6.06 17.92
CA PHE A 87 13.59 6.77 18.65
C PHE A 87 13.05 7.62 19.79
N PRO A 88 12.05 8.51 19.58
CA PRO A 88 11.45 9.25 20.69
C PRO A 88 10.91 8.33 21.78
N LEU A 89 10.19 7.26 21.42
CA LEU A 89 9.62 6.33 22.40
C LEU A 89 10.69 5.60 23.21
N LEU A 90 11.80 5.20 22.59
CA LEU A 90 12.92 4.58 23.30
C LEU A 90 13.60 5.56 24.25
N ILE A 91 13.81 6.81 23.82
CA ILE A 91 14.33 7.87 24.69
C ILE A 91 13.41 8.08 25.89
N MET A 92 12.09 8.19 25.66
CA MET A 92 11.10 8.33 26.73
C MET A 92 11.08 7.14 27.69
N ALA A 93 11.12 5.92 27.17
CA ALA A 93 11.12 4.74 28.01
C ALA A 93 12.39 4.67 28.87
N ALA A 94 13.55 5.07 28.31
CA ALA A 94 14.81 5.16 29.03
C ALA A 94 14.84 6.31 30.06
N THR A 95 14.17 7.44 29.80
CA THR A 95 14.04 8.54 30.78
C THR A 95 13.14 8.14 31.94
N LEU A 96 11.99 7.52 31.66
CA LEU A 96 11.03 7.03 32.66
C LEU A 96 11.58 5.85 33.51
N ALA A 97 12.47 5.03 32.96
CA ALA A 97 13.09 3.92 33.69
C ALA A 97 13.96 4.39 34.88
N GLY A 98 14.36 5.67 34.92
CA GLY A 98 15.17 6.25 35.99
C GLY A 98 16.66 5.86 35.92
N ALA A 99 17.52 6.70 36.50
CA ALA A 99 18.98 6.57 36.36
C ALA A 99 19.55 5.21 36.81
N GLN A 100 18.97 4.59 37.84
CA GLN A 100 19.40 3.29 38.37
C GLN A 100 19.08 2.09 37.45
N LYS A 101 18.06 2.17 36.58
CA LYS A 101 17.64 1.04 35.72
C LYS A 101 18.08 1.16 34.25
N ARG A 102 18.79 2.23 33.88
CA ARG A 102 19.30 2.44 32.50
C ARG A 102 20.26 1.36 32.03
N ALA A 103 21.03 0.76 32.95
CA ALA A 103 21.91 -0.37 32.64
C ALA A 103 21.12 -1.64 32.29
N GLN A 104 20.11 -1.99 33.10
CA GLN A 104 19.18 -3.10 32.82
C GLN A 104 18.31 -2.86 31.58
N PHE A 105 18.03 -1.61 31.21
CA PHE A 105 17.25 -1.27 30.03
C PHE A 105 17.97 -1.65 28.72
N GLY A 106 19.30 -1.50 28.67
CA GLY A 106 20.12 -1.95 27.55
C GLY A 106 20.08 -3.48 27.35
N GLU A 107 20.20 -4.23 28.45
CA GLU A 107 20.07 -5.69 28.47
C GLU A 107 18.63 -6.15 28.16
N ALA A 108 17.62 -5.43 28.64
CA ALA A 108 16.22 -5.73 28.36
C ALA A 108 15.88 -5.60 26.87
N LEU A 109 16.51 -4.64 26.18
CA LEU A 109 16.34 -4.43 24.74
C LEU A 109 17.21 -5.34 23.88
N GLY A 110 18.25 -5.97 24.46
CA GLY A 110 19.21 -6.81 23.74
C GLY A 110 20.15 -6.01 22.84
N LEU A 111 20.48 -4.78 23.23
CA LEU A 111 21.34 -3.89 22.43
C LEU A 111 22.81 -4.28 22.59
N PRO A 112 23.62 -4.21 21.52
CA PRO A 112 25.08 -4.35 21.61
C PRO A 112 25.68 -3.33 22.58
N GLU A 113 26.72 -3.73 23.33
CA GLU A 113 27.43 -2.90 24.32
C GLU A 113 27.85 -1.51 23.79
N THR A 114 28.24 -1.44 22.52
CA THR A 114 28.59 -0.19 21.82
C THR A 114 27.41 0.76 21.70
N SER A 115 26.23 0.26 21.33
CA SER A 115 24.98 1.04 21.24
C SER A 115 24.54 1.55 22.61
N VAL A 116 24.73 0.75 23.67
CA VAL A 116 24.42 1.14 25.05
C VAL A 116 25.33 2.28 25.51
N ARG A 117 26.62 2.26 25.15
CA ARG A 117 27.56 3.35 25.46
C ARG A 117 27.17 4.66 24.77
N LEU A 118 26.85 4.63 23.48
CA LEU A 118 26.42 5.82 22.73
C LEU A 118 25.13 6.42 23.29
N LEU A 119 24.16 5.59 23.63
CA LEU A 119 22.92 6.03 24.27
C LEU A 119 23.20 6.68 25.65
N ARG A 120 24.10 6.09 26.44
CA ARG A 120 24.46 6.60 27.76
C ARG A 120 25.21 7.93 27.68
N GLU A 121 26.09 8.09 26.69
CA GLU A 121 26.82 9.33 26.41
C GLU A 121 25.87 10.45 25.98
N ALA A 122 24.95 10.15 25.05
CA ALA A 122 23.93 11.08 24.58
C ALA A 122 23.01 11.55 25.73
N LEU A 123 22.63 10.63 26.64
CA LEU A 123 21.75 10.93 27.78
C LEU A 123 22.46 11.64 28.94
N ARG A 124 23.79 11.50 29.09
CA ARG A 124 24.57 12.19 30.13
C ARG A 124 24.64 13.70 29.90
N GLY A 125 24.66 14.15 28.64
CA GLY A 125 24.60 15.57 28.29
C GLY A 125 23.20 16.20 28.45
N SER A 126 22.14 15.42 28.63
CA SER A 126 20.73 15.87 28.62
C SER A 126 20.20 16.32 29.99
N GLY A 127 21.07 16.80 30.90
CA GLY A 127 20.74 17.07 32.30
C GLY A 127 19.75 18.22 32.59
N SER A 128 19.15 18.87 31.59
CA SER A 128 18.16 19.93 31.80
C SER A 128 16.72 19.40 31.71
N SER A 129 15.87 19.79 32.67
CA SER A 129 14.42 19.49 32.71
C SER A 129 13.68 19.86 31.41
N THR A 130 14.22 20.83 30.65
CA THR A 130 13.72 21.26 29.34
C THR A 130 13.77 20.16 28.28
N PHE A 131 14.81 19.32 28.25
CA PHE A 131 14.89 18.21 27.29
C PHE A 131 13.87 17.12 27.61
N GLY A 132 13.56 16.92 28.90
CA GLY A 132 12.49 16.02 29.35
C GLY A 132 11.10 16.47 28.88
N VAL A 133 10.77 17.76 29.00
CA VAL A 133 9.48 18.31 28.54
C VAL A 133 9.37 18.28 27.02
N VAL A 134 10.38 18.76 26.29
CA VAL A 134 10.38 18.78 24.82
C VAL A 134 10.39 17.36 24.25
N GLY A 135 11.21 16.46 24.79
CA GLY A 135 11.20 15.04 24.42
C GLY A 135 9.85 14.38 24.68
N SER A 136 9.16 14.73 25.77
CA SER A 136 7.81 14.26 26.05
C SER A 136 6.77 14.73 25.06
N LEU A 137 6.83 16.00 24.64
CA LEU A 137 5.95 16.54 23.62
C LEU A 137 6.21 15.88 22.25
N ILE A 138 7.47 15.69 21.86
CA ILE A 138 7.85 15.00 20.61
C ILE A 138 7.32 13.57 20.61
N VAL A 139 7.42 12.87 21.73
CA VAL A 139 6.90 11.50 21.89
C VAL A 139 5.39 11.46 21.73
N LEU A 140 4.67 12.36 22.43
CA LEU A 140 3.21 12.45 22.32
C LEU A 140 2.77 12.77 20.89
N LEU A 141 3.46 13.68 20.20
CA LEU A 141 3.16 14.03 18.82
C LEU A 141 3.38 12.84 17.87
N SER A 142 4.51 12.13 18.02
CA SER A 142 4.88 10.98 17.18
C SER A 142 3.92 9.79 17.41
N ALA A 143 3.65 9.49 18.67
CA ALA A 143 2.63 8.52 19.09
C ALA A 143 1.25 8.79 18.49
N THR A 144 0.87 10.07 18.43
CA THR A 144 -0.41 10.51 17.84
C THR A 144 -0.39 10.31 16.32
N GLY A 145 0.75 10.53 15.65
CA GLY A 145 0.95 10.23 14.23
C GLY A 145 0.69 8.77 13.90
N LEU A 146 1.36 7.86 14.61
CA LEU A 146 1.20 6.40 14.45
C LEU A 146 -0.23 5.95 14.74
N THR A 147 -0.82 6.41 15.85
CA THR A 147 -2.19 6.05 16.21
C THR A 147 -3.19 6.51 15.16
N ARG A 148 -3.04 7.74 14.63
CA ARG A 148 -3.90 8.25 13.55
C ARG A 148 -3.77 7.42 12.27
N ALA A 149 -2.55 7.01 11.91
CA ALA A 149 -2.32 6.14 10.76
C ALA A 149 -3.04 4.79 10.92
N LEU A 150 -2.94 4.16 12.10
CA LEU A 150 -3.63 2.91 12.42
C LEU A 150 -5.16 3.06 12.39
N VAL A 151 -5.71 4.11 12.99
CA VAL A 151 -7.16 4.39 12.95
C VAL A 151 -7.65 4.52 11.50
N ARG A 152 -6.94 5.31 10.66
CA ARG A 152 -7.31 5.48 9.25
C ARG A 152 -7.26 4.14 8.50
N ALA A 153 -6.24 3.32 8.75
CA ALA A 153 -6.10 2.03 8.10
C ALA A 153 -7.23 1.07 8.49
N TYR A 154 -7.53 0.89 9.79
CA TYR A 154 -8.60 0.02 10.24
C TYR A 154 -10.00 0.48 9.80
N ARG A 155 -10.25 1.81 9.78
CA ARG A 155 -11.52 2.35 9.25
C ARG A 155 -11.68 2.04 7.77
N ALA A 156 -10.61 2.15 6.99
CA ALA A 156 -10.65 1.83 5.57
C ALA A 156 -10.83 0.32 5.33
N VAL A 157 -10.14 -0.52 6.11
CA VAL A 157 -10.23 -1.98 6.00
C VAL A 157 -11.60 -2.51 6.43
N TRP A 158 -12.21 -2.02 7.51
CA TRP A 158 -13.51 -2.52 7.97
C TRP A 158 -14.70 -1.69 7.52
N SER A 159 -14.48 -0.60 6.78
CA SER A 159 -15.50 0.36 6.33
C SER A 159 -16.38 0.91 7.48
N VAL A 160 -15.83 0.98 8.69
CA VAL A 160 -16.55 1.43 9.89
C VAL A 160 -16.35 2.94 10.06
N ARG A 161 -17.45 3.67 10.23
CA ARG A 161 -17.43 5.07 10.67
C ARG A 161 -17.37 5.09 12.19
N THR A 162 -16.45 5.85 12.77
CA THR A 162 -16.43 6.08 14.23
C THR A 162 -16.84 7.53 14.50
N GLY A 163 -17.78 7.75 15.41
CA GLY A 163 -18.28 9.08 15.77
C GLY A 163 -17.58 9.73 16.97
N ILE A 164 -16.40 9.27 17.38
CA ILE A 164 -15.78 9.73 18.64
C ILE A 164 -14.88 10.94 18.38
N THR A 165 -15.29 12.09 18.91
CA THR A 165 -14.53 13.35 18.94
C THR A 165 -14.29 13.76 20.39
N GLY A 166 -13.27 14.60 20.65
CA GLY A 166 -13.00 15.17 21.98
C GLY A 166 -12.05 14.37 22.90
N PRO A 167 -12.06 14.63 24.22
CA PRO A 167 -11.07 14.11 25.19
C PRO A 167 -10.99 12.58 25.27
N ALA A 168 -12.12 11.89 25.01
CA ALA A 168 -12.19 10.44 24.95
C ALA A 168 -11.36 9.85 23.79
N ALA A 169 -11.16 10.59 22.69
CA ALA A 169 -10.28 10.17 21.61
C ALA A 169 -8.81 10.24 22.03
N THR A 170 -8.42 11.29 22.77
CA THR A 170 -7.06 11.49 23.29
C THR A 170 -6.68 10.40 24.31
N GLY A 171 -7.58 10.04 25.23
CA GLY A 171 -7.32 8.98 26.21
C GLY A 171 -7.05 7.61 25.57
N ARG A 172 -7.72 7.31 24.45
CA ARG A 172 -7.51 6.06 23.69
C ARG A 172 -6.20 6.07 22.91
N GLN A 173 -5.75 7.23 22.45
CA GLN A 173 -4.44 7.38 21.79
C GLN A 173 -3.31 7.05 22.76
N LEU A 174 -3.38 7.59 23.98
CA LEU A 174 -2.40 7.26 25.03
C LEU A 174 -2.44 5.77 25.38
N GLY A 175 -3.63 5.19 25.54
CA GLY A 175 -3.80 3.76 25.75
C GLY A 175 -3.18 2.91 24.63
N THR A 176 -3.28 3.36 23.37
CA THR A 176 -2.72 2.63 22.21
C THR A 176 -1.20 2.55 22.28
N VAL A 177 -0.55 3.66 22.65
CA VAL A 177 0.90 3.71 22.86
C VAL A 177 1.30 2.76 23.98
N VAL A 178 0.57 2.80 25.09
CA VAL A 178 0.81 1.92 26.23
C VAL A 178 0.71 0.44 25.81
N VAL A 179 -0.34 0.05 25.10
CA VAL A 179 -0.49 -1.32 24.57
C VAL A 179 0.65 -1.69 23.62
N LEU A 180 1.08 -0.78 22.75
CA LEU A 180 2.21 -1.03 21.84
C LEU A 180 3.52 -1.26 22.61
N VAL A 181 3.79 -0.45 23.63
CA VAL A 181 4.97 -0.60 24.50
C VAL A 181 4.90 -1.92 25.28
N PHE A 182 3.77 -2.21 25.92
CA PHE A 182 3.55 -3.48 26.64
C PHE A 182 3.64 -4.70 25.72
N PHE A 183 3.21 -4.59 24.46
CA PHE A 183 3.36 -5.65 23.48
C PHE A 183 4.84 -5.93 23.17
N VAL A 184 5.63 -4.88 22.90
CA VAL A 184 7.07 -5.04 22.62
C VAL A 184 7.80 -5.65 23.82
N VAL A 185 7.52 -5.16 25.04
CA VAL A 185 8.12 -5.69 26.27
C VAL A 185 7.65 -7.11 26.57
N GLY A 186 6.35 -7.36 26.46
CA GLY A 186 5.73 -8.66 26.71
C GLY A 186 6.25 -9.75 25.78
N ALA A 187 6.40 -9.45 24.48
CA ALA A 187 6.96 -10.39 23.52
C ALA A 187 8.40 -10.83 23.86
N ARG A 188 9.22 -9.93 24.45
CA ARG A 188 10.58 -10.26 24.93
C ARG A 188 10.57 -11.04 26.24
N PHE A 189 9.62 -10.75 27.11
CA PHE A 189 9.46 -11.46 28.38
C PHE A 189 9.02 -12.91 28.17
N VAL A 190 8.11 -13.15 27.21
CA VAL A 190 7.64 -14.49 26.86
C VAL A 190 8.78 -15.40 26.44
N ASP A 191 9.68 -14.90 25.58
CA ASP A 191 10.83 -15.65 25.07
C ASP A 191 11.73 -16.15 26.22
N ARG A 192 11.91 -15.31 27.26
CA ARG A 192 12.65 -15.69 28.48
C ARG A 192 11.93 -16.69 29.37
N LEU A 193 10.61 -16.69 29.40
CA LEU A 193 9.83 -17.58 30.25
C LEU A 193 9.74 -18.99 29.63
N THR A 194 9.67 -19.06 28.30
CA THR A 194 9.49 -20.33 27.58
C THR A 194 10.75 -21.19 27.51
N THR A 195 11.94 -20.65 27.81
CA THR A 195 13.18 -21.43 27.92
C THR A 195 13.17 -22.40 29.12
N LEU A 196 12.25 -22.22 30.07
CA LEU A 196 12.08 -23.10 31.23
C LEU A 196 11.19 -24.33 30.93
N LEU A 197 10.60 -24.41 29.72
CA LEU A 197 9.67 -25.47 29.35
C LEU A 197 10.39 -26.62 28.60
N PRO A 198 9.85 -27.86 28.65
CA PRO A 198 10.47 -29.04 28.04
C PRO A 198 10.66 -28.99 26.51
N ALA A 199 9.89 -28.15 25.81
CA ALA A 199 9.98 -27.93 24.36
C ALA A 199 10.09 -26.42 24.07
N PRO A 200 11.24 -25.79 24.35
CA PRO A 200 11.33 -24.33 24.45
C PRO A 200 11.04 -23.63 23.11
N HIS A 201 11.41 -24.21 21.97
CA HIS A 201 11.14 -23.63 20.66
C HIS A 201 9.66 -23.68 20.27
N ALA A 202 9.00 -24.82 20.49
CA ALA A 202 7.58 -24.97 20.16
C ALA A 202 6.70 -24.17 21.14
N ALA A 203 7.00 -24.24 22.44
CA ALA A 203 6.30 -23.47 23.46
C ALA A 203 6.50 -21.96 23.27
N GLY A 204 7.72 -21.52 22.93
CA GLY A 204 8.04 -20.14 22.58
C GLY A 204 7.26 -19.65 21.37
N ALA A 205 7.21 -20.43 20.30
CA ALA A 205 6.46 -20.09 19.08
C ALA A 205 4.95 -19.95 19.37
N VAL A 206 4.36 -20.88 20.13
CA VAL A 206 2.94 -20.81 20.49
C VAL A 206 2.67 -19.62 21.42
N ALA A 207 3.47 -19.42 22.46
CA ALA A 207 3.27 -18.34 23.41
C ALA A 207 3.40 -16.96 22.75
N THR A 208 4.40 -16.77 21.88
CA THR A 208 4.56 -15.52 21.12
C THR A 208 3.42 -15.30 20.12
N ALA A 209 2.94 -16.35 19.45
CA ALA A 209 1.78 -16.27 18.57
C ALA A 209 0.49 -15.88 19.31
N LEU A 210 0.31 -16.37 20.55
CA LEU A 210 -0.81 -15.97 21.41
C LEU A 210 -0.73 -14.50 21.81
N VAL A 211 0.48 -13.99 22.12
CA VAL A 211 0.71 -12.57 22.42
C VAL A 211 0.46 -11.70 21.19
N ASP A 212 0.93 -12.13 20.01
CA ASP A 212 0.68 -11.45 18.73
C ASP A 212 -0.84 -11.41 18.43
N GLY A 213 -1.53 -12.53 18.60
CA GLY A 213 -2.98 -12.61 18.42
C GLY A 213 -3.74 -11.73 19.42
N ALA A 214 -3.35 -11.73 20.70
CA ALA A 214 -3.92 -10.85 21.72
C ALA A 214 -3.71 -9.37 21.37
N PHE A 215 -2.52 -9.00 20.86
CA PHE A 215 -2.25 -7.65 20.37
C PHE A 215 -3.17 -7.27 19.20
N ALA A 216 -3.31 -8.12 18.19
CA ALA A 216 -4.19 -7.88 17.05
C ALA A 216 -5.69 -7.88 17.42
N ILE A 217 -6.06 -8.39 18.59
CA ILE A 217 -7.41 -8.30 19.17
C ILE A 217 -7.61 -7.01 19.96
N LEU A 218 -6.64 -6.66 20.80
CA LEU A 218 -6.71 -5.49 21.68
C LEU A 218 -6.59 -4.19 20.89
N LEU A 219 -5.69 -4.14 19.92
CA LEU A 219 -5.40 -2.94 19.15
C LEU A 219 -6.65 -2.36 18.48
N PRO A 220 -7.42 -3.10 17.65
CA PRO A 220 -8.59 -2.54 16.98
C PRO A 220 -9.73 -2.21 17.95
N ARG A 221 -9.87 -2.96 19.05
CA ARG A 221 -10.83 -2.62 20.12
C ARG A 221 -10.47 -1.28 20.76
N LEU A 222 -9.19 -1.06 21.02
CA LEU A 222 -8.71 0.18 21.60
C LEU A 222 -8.73 1.36 20.62
N LEU A 223 -8.68 1.11 19.30
CA LEU A 223 -8.77 2.13 18.25
C LEU A 223 -10.21 2.47 17.81
N LEU A 224 -11.08 1.48 17.66
CA LEU A 224 -12.45 1.64 17.14
C LEU A 224 -13.56 1.54 18.20
N GLY A 225 -13.34 0.81 19.29
CA GLY A 225 -14.19 0.82 20.48
C GLY A 225 -15.38 -0.10 20.28
N SER A 226 -16.58 0.34 20.66
CA SER A 226 -17.83 -0.38 20.37
C SER A 226 -18.11 -0.56 18.88
N ALA A 227 -17.48 0.24 18.02
CA ALA A 227 -17.62 0.14 16.57
C ALA A 227 -16.88 -1.08 15.97
N ALA A 228 -16.02 -1.77 16.74
CA ALA A 228 -15.31 -2.96 16.28
C ALA A 228 -16.18 -4.22 16.43
N PRO A 229 -16.62 -4.87 15.34
CA PRO A 229 -17.41 -6.10 15.44
C PRO A 229 -16.60 -7.23 16.08
N ARG A 230 -17.13 -7.81 17.18
CA ARG A 230 -16.42 -8.76 18.04
C ARG A 230 -15.86 -9.96 17.28
N THR A 231 -16.65 -10.53 16.37
CA THR A 231 -16.27 -11.71 15.58
C THR A 231 -15.10 -11.40 14.63
N ARG A 232 -15.15 -10.25 13.92
CA ARG A 232 -14.08 -9.87 12.98
C ARG A 232 -12.74 -9.68 13.70
N VAL A 233 -12.78 -9.03 14.87
CA VAL A 233 -11.59 -8.79 15.70
C VAL A 233 -10.96 -10.10 16.18
N LEU A 234 -11.77 -11.06 16.63
CA LEU A 234 -11.26 -12.35 17.10
C LEU A 234 -10.62 -13.14 15.97
N VAL A 235 -11.27 -13.23 14.80
CA VAL A 235 -10.73 -13.94 13.65
C VAL A 235 -9.45 -13.26 13.13
N SER A 236 -9.41 -11.93 13.02
CA SER A 236 -8.18 -11.23 12.63
C SER A 236 -7.04 -11.46 13.62
N GLY A 237 -7.35 -11.56 14.91
CA GLY A 237 -6.41 -11.94 15.96
C GLY A 237 -5.77 -13.30 15.73
N CYS A 238 -6.59 -14.33 15.57
CA CYS A 238 -6.12 -15.69 15.34
C CYS A 238 -5.28 -15.79 14.04
N VAL A 239 -5.74 -15.16 12.96
CA VAL A 239 -5.01 -15.13 11.68
C VAL A 239 -3.67 -14.43 11.83
N PHE A 240 -3.61 -13.30 12.56
CA PHE A 240 -2.37 -12.58 12.79
C PHE A 240 -1.38 -13.40 13.60
N GLY A 241 -1.81 -13.99 14.73
CA GLY A 241 -0.96 -14.85 15.55
C GLY A 241 -0.36 -16.02 14.76
N LEU A 242 -1.18 -16.70 13.96
CA LEU A 242 -0.73 -17.80 13.10
C LEU A 242 0.28 -17.34 12.05
N MET A 243 0.01 -16.22 11.37
CA MET A 243 0.91 -15.64 10.37
C MET A 243 2.25 -15.22 11.00
N MET A 244 2.23 -14.69 12.21
CA MET A 244 3.42 -14.22 12.91
C MET A 244 4.39 -15.34 13.31
N ILE A 245 3.95 -16.60 13.43
CA ILE A 245 4.86 -17.75 13.61
C ILE A 245 5.84 -17.80 12.44
N GLY A 246 5.33 -17.76 11.21
CA GLY A 246 6.15 -17.79 9.99
C GLY A 246 6.99 -16.53 9.83
N VAL A 247 6.41 -15.35 10.07
CA VAL A 247 7.13 -14.07 9.95
C VAL A 247 8.27 -13.96 10.97
N ARG A 248 8.09 -14.42 12.21
CA ARG A 248 9.17 -14.43 13.21
C ARG A 248 10.27 -15.41 12.87
N ALA A 249 9.92 -16.61 12.41
CA ALA A 249 10.89 -17.59 11.95
C ALA A 249 11.72 -17.04 10.77
N ALA A 250 11.05 -16.43 9.78
CA ALA A 250 11.72 -15.75 8.68
C ALA A 250 12.58 -14.58 9.16
N GLY A 251 12.08 -13.77 10.10
CA GLY A 251 12.78 -12.62 10.68
C GLY A 251 14.04 -12.99 11.45
N ALA A 252 14.00 -14.08 12.22
CA ALA A 252 15.18 -14.58 12.96
C ALA A 252 16.36 -14.93 12.03
N VAL A 253 16.05 -15.32 10.79
CA VAL A 253 17.03 -15.69 9.76
C VAL A 253 17.38 -14.47 8.90
N TRP A 254 16.38 -13.78 8.36
CA TRP A 254 16.56 -12.73 7.37
C TRP A 254 17.02 -11.41 7.98
N LEU A 255 16.48 -11.01 9.14
CA LEU A 255 16.72 -9.68 9.69
C LEU A 255 18.19 -9.43 10.07
N PRO A 256 18.90 -10.33 10.78
CA PRO A 256 20.32 -10.12 11.08
C PRO A 256 21.17 -9.97 9.81
N ARG A 257 20.95 -10.85 8.82
CA ARG A 257 21.66 -10.81 7.52
C ARG A 257 21.36 -9.55 6.73
N ALA A 258 20.09 -9.11 6.72
CA ALA A 258 19.68 -7.90 6.03
C ALA A 258 20.29 -6.66 6.69
N LEU A 259 20.37 -6.62 8.03
CA LEU A 259 20.99 -5.53 8.77
C LEU A 259 22.51 -5.49 8.54
N GLU A 260 23.18 -6.64 8.60
CA GLU A 260 24.62 -6.77 8.32
C GLU A 260 24.95 -6.32 6.90
N HIS A 261 24.29 -6.90 5.89
CA HIS A 261 24.51 -6.55 4.49
C HIS A 261 24.18 -5.07 4.19
N SER A 262 23.14 -4.53 4.81
CA SER A 262 22.79 -3.11 4.63
C SER A 262 23.74 -2.18 5.37
N ALA A 263 24.25 -2.58 6.54
CA ALA A 263 25.22 -1.81 7.31
C ALA A 263 26.58 -1.77 6.61
N GLU A 264 27.04 -2.89 6.05
CA GLU A 264 28.28 -2.96 5.27
C GLU A 264 28.21 -2.06 4.03
N ARG A 265 27.05 -2.06 3.33
CA ARG A 265 26.91 -1.35 2.06
C ARG A 265 26.54 0.13 2.19
N TYR A 266 25.73 0.48 3.20
CA TYR A 266 25.13 1.82 3.34
C TYR A 266 25.20 2.37 4.77
N GLY A 267 26.02 1.78 5.65
CA GLY A 267 26.22 2.22 7.03
C GLY A 267 24.91 2.30 7.85
N VAL A 268 24.84 3.32 8.73
CA VAL A 268 23.67 3.55 9.59
C VAL A 268 22.39 3.80 8.78
N ILE A 269 22.50 4.41 7.59
CA ILE A 269 21.35 4.67 6.72
C ILE A 269 20.79 3.34 6.17
N GLY A 270 21.66 2.38 5.84
CA GLY A 270 21.26 1.03 5.45
C GLY A 270 20.48 0.29 6.54
N ILE A 271 20.94 0.39 7.79
CA ILE A 271 20.25 -0.18 8.96
C ILE A 271 18.83 0.41 9.07
N ALA A 272 18.67 1.72 8.86
CA ALA A 272 17.37 2.38 8.86
C ALA A 272 16.44 1.83 7.77
N PHE A 273 16.93 1.67 6.53
CA PHE A 273 16.15 1.09 5.44
C PHE A 273 15.71 -0.35 5.73
N ALA A 274 16.62 -1.19 6.23
CA ALA A 274 16.29 -2.55 6.63
C ALA A 274 15.19 -2.58 7.71
N TYR A 275 15.25 -1.69 8.70
CA TYR A 275 14.19 -1.56 9.69
C TYR A 275 12.87 -1.08 9.10
N ILE A 276 12.85 -0.08 8.22
CA ILE A 276 11.63 0.41 7.58
C ILE A 276 10.99 -0.72 6.76
N SER A 277 11.77 -1.47 5.98
CA SER A 277 11.29 -2.63 5.22
C SER A 277 10.72 -3.71 6.13
N TRP A 278 11.35 -3.99 7.27
CA TRP A 278 10.83 -4.97 8.23
C TRP A 278 9.53 -4.49 8.89
N LEU A 279 9.47 -3.22 9.31
CA LEU A 279 8.26 -2.60 9.86
C LEU A 279 7.11 -2.59 8.84
N TYR A 280 7.43 -2.45 7.55
CA TYR A 280 6.47 -2.58 6.46
C TYR A 280 5.88 -3.99 6.41
N VAL A 281 6.70 -5.04 6.45
CA VAL A 281 6.22 -6.43 6.48
C VAL A 281 5.30 -6.66 7.67
N LEU A 282 5.69 -6.21 8.87
CA LEU A 282 4.87 -6.33 10.08
C LEU A 282 3.53 -5.57 9.96
N SER A 283 3.56 -4.36 9.43
CA SER A 283 2.37 -3.51 9.23
C SER A 283 1.45 -4.11 8.17
N PHE A 284 2.00 -4.66 7.10
CA PHE A 284 1.26 -5.35 6.05
C PHE A 284 0.59 -6.61 6.59
N CYS A 285 1.31 -7.42 7.37
CA CYS A 285 0.76 -8.60 8.05
C CYS A 285 -0.41 -8.20 8.98
N LEU A 286 -0.27 -7.11 9.74
CA LEU A 286 -1.33 -6.63 10.62
C LEU A 286 -2.60 -6.22 9.86
N LEU A 287 -2.45 -5.55 8.71
CA LEU A 287 -3.60 -5.16 7.89
C LEU A 287 -4.17 -6.31 7.07
N LEU A 288 -3.32 -7.22 6.60
CA LEU A 288 -3.72 -8.42 5.87
C LEU A 288 -4.56 -9.33 6.76
N SER A 289 -4.18 -9.52 8.03
CA SER A 289 -4.99 -10.28 8.98
C SER A 289 -6.33 -9.60 9.27
N ALA A 290 -6.39 -8.27 9.30
CA ALA A 290 -7.62 -7.52 9.44
C ALA A 290 -8.55 -7.67 8.22
N VAL A 291 -7.99 -7.70 7.00
CA VAL A 291 -8.73 -7.98 5.75
C VAL A 291 -9.22 -9.42 5.74
N LEU A 292 -8.34 -10.40 5.99
CA LEU A 292 -8.70 -11.81 6.05
C LEU A 292 -9.78 -12.06 7.11
N GLY A 293 -9.67 -11.44 8.28
CA GLY A 293 -10.69 -11.52 9.32
C GLY A 293 -12.05 -10.99 8.86
N ALA A 294 -12.09 -9.93 8.05
CA ALA A 294 -13.33 -9.40 7.48
C ALA A 294 -13.91 -10.32 6.40
N VAL A 295 -13.08 -10.81 5.47
CA VAL A 295 -13.52 -11.68 4.36
C VAL A 295 -13.97 -13.05 4.87
N LEU A 296 -13.30 -13.61 5.89
CA LEU A 296 -13.65 -14.90 6.47
C LEU A 296 -14.93 -14.87 7.32
N THR A 297 -15.28 -13.71 7.88
CA THR A 297 -16.46 -13.59 8.75
C THR A 297 -17.71 -13.09 8.02
N ASP A 298 -17.54 -12.37 6.92
CA ASP A 298 -18.63 -11.75 6.18
C ASP A 298 -18.48 -12.05 4.69
N ALA A 299 -19.29 -13.00 4.22
CA ALA A 299 -19.29 -13.43 2.82
C ALA A 299 -19.75 -12.34 1.85
N ASP A 300 -20.46 -11.30 2.31
CA ASP A 300 -20.90 -10.18 1.47
C ASP A 300 -20.02 -8.92 1.70
N PHE A 301 -18.90 -9.06 2.43
CA PHE A 301 -17.97 -7.96 2.72
C PHE A 301 -17.45 -7.26 1.45
N VAL A 302 -17.24 -8.03 0.38
CA VAL A 302 -16.96 -7.51 -0.96
C VAL A 302 -18.29 -7.40 -1.72
N PRO A 303 -18.75 -6.16 -2.05
CA PRO A 303 -20.02 -5.96 -2.73
C PRO A 303 -20.09 -6.68 -4.07
N ARG A 304 -21.27 -7.20 -4.43
CA ARG A 304 -21.47 -7.99 -5.66
C ARG A 304 -21.13 -7.25 -6.96
N GLY A 305 -21.16 -5.91 -6.97
CA GLY A 305 -20.75 -5.10 -8.11
C GLY A 305 -19.23 -5.07 -8.35
N TRP A 306 -18.45 -5.31 -7.31
CA TRP A 306 -16.99 -5.46 -7.38
C TRP A 306 -16.57 -6.92 -7.57
N ARG A 307 -17.50 -7.86 -7.35
CA ARG A 307 -17.31 -9.27 -7.68
C ARG A 307 -17.34 -9.43 -9.20
N PRO A 308 -16.36 -10.12 -9.77
CA PRO A 308 -16.40 -10.33 -11.20
C PRO A 308 -17.48 -11.33 -11.58
N ARG A 309 -18.27 -10.96 -12.59
CA ARG A 309 -19.30 -11.86 -13.15
C ARG A 309 -18.60 -12.96 -13.93
N ILE A 310 -18.54 -14.16 -13.35
CA ILE A 310 -18.17 -15.36 -14.10
C ILE A 310 -19.34 -15.63 -15.06
N PRO A 311 -19.13 -15.60 -16.39
CA PRO A 311 -20.15 -16.06 -17.32
C PRO A 311 -20.34 -17.55 -17.09
N VAL A 312 -21.32 -17.92 -16.26
CA VAL A 312 -21.81 -19.28 -16.20
C VAL A 312 -22.37 -19.53 -17.59
N ARG A 313 -21.70 -20.40 -18.35
CA ARG A 313 -22.10 -20.80 -19.70
C ARG A 313 -23.58 -21.21 -19.62
N ALA A 314 -24.47 -20.33 -20.08
CA ALA A 314 -25.88 -20.63 -20.15
C ALA A 314 -25.99 -21.88 -21.02
N ARG A 315 -26.46 -22.98 -20.44
CA ARG A 315 -26.91 -24.13 -21.25
C ARG A 315 -27.88 -23.54 -22.27
N SER A 316 -27.55 -23.74 -23.54
CA SER A 316 -28.31 -23.29 -24.69
C SER A 316 -29.78 -23.68 -24.53
N ALA A 317 -30.60 -22.75 -24.04
CA ALA A 317 -32.04 -22.82 -24.24
C ALA A 317 -32.26 -22.56 -25.73
N GLY A 318 -32.85 -23.55 -26.41
CA GLY A 318 -33.03 -23.54 -27.87
C GLY A 318 -33.77 -22.29 -28.37
N PRO A 319 -33.58 -21.91 -29.64
CA PRO A 319 -34.15 -20.70 -30.19
C PRO A 319 -35.67 -20.86 -30.27
N ARG A 320 -36.40 -20.13 -29.43
CA ARG A 320 -37.83 -19.90 -29.64
C ARG A 320 -37.96 -18.83 -30.72
N HIS A 321 -38.57 -19.22 -31.84
CA HIS A 321 -39.04 -18.32 -32.89
C HIS A 321 -39.84 -17.18 -32.26
N ARG A 322 -39.27 -15.97 -32.29
CA ARG A 322 -40.01 -14.73 -32.04
C ARG A 322 -40.06 -13.98 -33.38
N SER A 323 -41.27 -13.77 -33.84
CA SER A 323 -41.68 -13.37 -35.19
C SER A 323 -40.99 -12.08 -35.65
N ALA A 324 -40.67 -12.01 -36.94
CA ALA A 324 -39.95 -10.92 -37.60
C ALA A 324 -40.66 -9.54 -37.54
N GLU A 325 -41.90 -9.51 -37.09
CA GLU A 325 -42.77 -8.33 -37.07
C GLU A 325 -42.43 -7.36 -35.93
N GLU A 326 -42.03 -7.88 -34.77
CA GLU A 326 -41.65 -7.07 -33.58
C GLU A 326 -40.30 -6.34 -33.79
N ARG A 327 -39.49 -6.86 -34.72
CA ARG A 327 -38.17 -6.33 -35.07
C ARG A 327 -38.23 -5.15 -36.05
N SER A 328 -39.31 -5.02 -36.83
CA SER A 328 -39.47 -3.93 -37.78
C SER A 328 -39.99 -2.64 -37.12
N MET A 329 -40.77 -2.77 -36.05
CA MET A 329 -41.38 -1.61 -35.38
C MET A 329 -40.41 -0.90 -34.42
N THR A 330 -39.44 -1.64 -33.88
CA THR A 330 -38.39 -1.09 -32.99
C THR A 330 -37.24 -0.41 -33.73
N ASP A 331 -36.91 -0.85 -34.96
CA ASP A 331 -35.89 -0.21 -35.80
C ASP A 331 -36.29 1.18 -36.31
N THR A 332 -37.60 1.42 -36.45
CA THR A 332 -38.13 2.71 -36.94
C THR A 332 -38.14 3.77 -35.83
N GLU A 333 -38.43 3.37 -34.59
CA GLU A 333 -38.45 4.26 -33.43
C GLU A 333 -37.02 4.59 -32.94
N TYR A 334 -36.06 3.67 -33.09
CA TYR A 334 -34.66 3.92 -32.73
C TYR A 334 -33.94 4.87 -33.71
N ARG A 335 -34.35 4.91 -35.00
CA ARG A 335 -33.82 5.89 -35.97
C ARG A 335 -34.36 7.30 -35.77
N ALA A 336 -35.53 7.46 -35.12
CA ALA A 336 -36.12 8.77 -34.86
C ALA A 336 -35.51 9.49 -33.64
N ALA A 337 -34.81 8.76 -32.75
CA ALA A 337 -34.12 9.32 -31.58
C ALA A 337 -32.60 9.52 -31.79
N GLY A 338 -32.14 9.52 -33.05
CA GLY A 338 -30.75 9.71 -33.42
C GLY A 338 -30.26 11.13 -33.17
N TYR A 339 -29.38 11.29 -32.19
CA TYR A 339 -28.47 12.44 -32.12
C TYR A 339 -27.60 12.41 -33.39
N ASP A 340 -27.90 13.27 -34.36
CA ASP A 340 -27.06 13.46 -35.54
C ASP A 340 -25.66 13.93 -35.10
N ARG A 341 -24.75 12.97 -34.91
CA ARG A 341 -23.32 13.28 -34.79
C ARG A 341 -22.85 13.69 -36.19
N PRO A 342 -22.28 14.88 -36.38
CA PRO A 342 -21.82 15.31 -37.70
C PRO A 342 -20.82 14.28 -38.27
N PRO A 343 -20.97 13.89 -39.55
CA PRO A 343 -20.05 12.96 -40.18
C PRO A 343 -18.65 13.57 -40.21
N GLY A 344 -17.73 12.99 -39.42
CA GLY A 344 -16.33 13.40 -39.40
C GLY A 344 -15.75 13.79 -38.03
N ALA A 345 -16.53 13.81 -36.94
CA ALA A 345 -15.95 14.00 -35.61
C ALA A 345 -15.21 12.71 -35.18
N PRO A 346 -13.86 12.71 -35.05
CA PRO A 346 -13.13 11.52 -34.61
C PRO A 346 -13.60 11.15 -33.19
N ALA A 347 -13.93 9.87 -32.98
CA ALA A 347 -14.24 9.36 -31.65
C ALA A 347 -13.04 9.64 -30.71
N PRO A 348 -13.27 10.04 -29.43
CA PRO A 348 -12.17 10.20 -28.48
C PRO A 348 -11.48 8.84 -28.35
N SER A 349 -10.26 8.72 -28.88
CA SER A 349 -9.57 7.44 -28.85
C SER A 349 -9.13 7.14 -27.42
N GLY A 350 -9.48 5.97 -26.89
CA GLY A 350 -8.99 5.52 -25.57
C GLY A 350 -7.46 5.46 -25.48
N TRP A 351 -6.79 5.61 -26.62
CA TRP A 351 -5.35 5.69 -26.81
C TRP A 351 -4.72 7.01 -26.36
N VAL A 352 -5.49 8.11 -26.23
CA VAL A 352 -5.02 9.35 -25.59
C VAL A 352 -4.59 9.09 -24.14
N GLY A 353 -5.29 8.18 -23.43
CA GLY A 353 -4.92 7.76 -22.08
C GLY A 353 -3.55 7.07 -22.00
N VAL A 354 -3.20 6.27 -23.02
CA VAL A 354 -1.92 5.53 -23.07
C VAL A 354 -0.74 6.47 -23.34
N VAL A 355 -0.90 7.46 -24.22
CA VAL A 355 0.14 8.47 -24.47
C VAL A 355 0.26 9.45 -23.31
N SER A 356 -0.86 9.79 -22.67
CA SER A 356 -0.87 10.61 -21.44
C SER A 356 -0.14 9.90 -20.30
N PHE A 357 -0.33 8.59 -20.16
CA PHE A 357 0.42 7.75 -19.23
C PHE A 357 1.93 7.82 -19.48
N ALA A 358 2.37 7.68 -20.74
CA ALA A 358 3.79 7.79 -21.08
C ALA A 358 4.37 9.18 -20.75
N GLY A 359 3.63 10.26 -21.05
CA GLY A 359 4.01 11.62 -20.70
C GLY A 359 4.14 11.80 -19.18
N ILE A 360 3.16 11.35 -18.41
CA ILE A 360 3.16 11.43 -16.94
C ILE A 360 4.29 10.59 -16.34
N MET A 361 4.55 9.38 -16.86
CA MET A 361 5.66 8.56 -16.40
C MET A 361 7.02 9.22 -16.65
N LEU A 362 7.22 9.84 -17.82
CA LEU A 362 8.43 10.60 -18.12
C LEU A 362 8.62 11.79 -17.17
N LEU A 363 7.53 12.47 -16.78
CA LEU A 363 7.58 13.53 -15.76
C LEU A 363 8.00 13.00 -14.40
N LEU A 364 7.46 11.86 -13.97
CA LEU A 364 7.80 11.25 -12.68
C LEU A 364 9.25 10.76 -12.67
N ILE A 365 9.67 10.02 -13.70
CA ILE A 365 11.05 9.52 -13.84
C ILE A 365 12.02 10.71 -13.86
N GLY A 366 11.72 11.75 -14.64
CA GLY A 366 12.55 12.94 -14.70
C GLY A 366 12.61 13.71 -13.38
N GLY A 367 11.50 13.76 -12.64
CA GLY A 367 11.45 14.35 -11.30
C GLY A 367 12.29 13.60 -10.27
N PHE A 368 12.27 12.26 -10.29
CA PHE A 368 13.11 11.44 -9.43
C PHE A 368 14.59 11.57 -9.78
N GLN A 369 14.96 11.54 -11.07
CA GLN A 369 16.32 11.78 -11.55
C GLN A 369 16.85 13.16 -11.12
N LEU A 370 16.03 14.20 -11.23
CA LEU A 370 16.39 15.54 -10.79
C LEU A 370 16.67 15.59 -9.28
N PHE A 371 15.84 14.90 -8.48
CA PHE A 371 16.02 14.80 -7.04
C PHE A 371 17.28 13.99 -6.66
N GLU A 372 17.52 12.86 -7.31
CA GLU A 372 18.72 12.03 -7.12
C GLU A 372 19.99 12.81 -7.44
N GLY A 373 20.00 13.57 -8.53
CA GLY A 373 21.15 14.40 -8.90
C GLY A 373 21.40 15.54 -7.91
N ILE A 374 20.35 16.21 -7.40
CA ILE A 374 20.48 17.22 -6.34
C ILE A 374 21.07 16.59 -5.06
N VAL A 375 20.60 15.40 -4.67
CA VAL A 375 21.13 14.69 -3.49
C VAL A 375 22.61 14.31 -3.68
N ALA A 376 23.00 13.90 -4.89
CA ALA A 376 24.37 13.57 -5.24
C ALA A 376 25.32 14.79 -5.23
N LEU A 377 24.80 16.00 -5.51
CA LEU A 377 25.58 17.25 -5.44
C LEU A 377 25.69 17.84 -4.03
N VAL A 378 24.85 17.43 -3.08
CA VAL A 378 24.80 17.99 -1.71
C VAL A 378 25.60 17.13 -0.70
N LYS A 379 25.99 15.91 -1.08
CA LYS A 379 26.79 15.00 -0.24
C LYS A 379 28.16 14.75 -0.85
N ASP A 380 29.18 15.42 -0.33
CA ASP A 380 30.56 15.34 -0.88
C ASP A 380 31.38 14.12 -0.41
N ASP A 381 30.94 13.34 0.59
CA ASP A 381 31.73 12.21 1.12
C ASP A 381 30.88 10.95 1.37
N TYR A 382 30.76 10.03 0.39
CA TYR A 382 30.10 8.75 0.71
C TYR A 382 30.57 7.46 0.04
N TYR A 383 31.58 7.45 -0.84
CA TYR A 383 32.16 6.17 -1.28
C TYR A 383 33.66 6.25 -1.50
N LEU A 384 34.43 6.01 -0.45
CA LEU A 384 35.77 5.47 -0.58
C LEU A 384 35.92 4.25 0.33
N VAL A 385 36.36 3.16 -0.31
CA VAL A 385 36.95 1.91 0.22
C VAL A 385 36.04 0.67 0.22
N THR A 386 36.23 -0.20 -0.78
CA THR A 386 36.39 -1.66 -0.57
C THR A 386 37.27 -2.29 -1.67
N ASP A 387 38.44 -2.78 -1.25
CA ASP A 387 39.40 -3.81 -1.74
C ASP A 387 39.23 -4.60 -3.05
N SER A 388 38.76 -4.03 -4.15
CA SER A 388 38.97 -4.66 -5.47
C SER A 388 39.29 -3.64 -6.57
N GLY A 389 40.54 -3.66 -7.02
CA GLY A 389 41.18 -2.70 -7.93
C GLY A 389 40.62 -2.65 -9.35
N LEU A 390 39.39 -2.14 -9.50
CA LEU A 390 38.91 -1.53 -10.75
C LEU A 390 38.18 -0.23 -10.42
N MET A 391 38.98 0.82 -10.26
CA MET A 391 38.50 2.18 -10.06
C MET A 391 38.14 2.77 -11.44
N LEU A 392 36.86 2.96 -11.70
CA LEU A 392 36.43 4.11 -12.49
C LEU A 392 36.19 5.22 -11.45
N PRO A 393 37.12 6.18 -11.28
CA PRO A 393 36.89 7.33 -10.41
C PRO A 393 35.87 8.21 -11.12
N VAL A 394 34.59 7.94 -10.88
CA VAL A 394 33.54 8.79 -11.46
C VAL A 394 33.08 9.74 -10.38
N ASP A 395 33.48 11.00 -10.54
CA ASP A 395 33.13 12.09 -9.64
C ASP A 395 31.61 12.11 -9.37
N LEU A 396 31.24 12.07 -8.09
CA LEU A 396 29.85 12.19 -7.64
C LEU A 396 29.21 13.49 -8.12
N THR A 397 30.01 14.55 -8.24
CA THR A 397 29.62 15.82 -8.83
C THR A 397 29.23 15.66 -10.30
N VAL A 398 30.00 14.89 -11.09
CA VAL A 398 29.70 14.62 -12.50
C VAL A 398 28.41 13.80 -12.62
N TRP A 399 28.24 12.76 -11.81
CA TRP A 399 26.99 11.98 -11.77
C TRP A 399 25.78 12.82 -11.36
N GLY A 400 25.92 13.68 -10.34
CA GLY A 400 24.84 14.55 -9.90
C GLY A 400 24.35 15.48 -11.00
N TRP A 401 25.28 16.09 -11.75
CA TRP A 401 24.95 16.91 -12.92
C TRP A 401 24.34 16.10 -14.07
N ILE A 402 24.82 14.88 -14.32
CA ILE A 402 24.23 13.98 -15.33
C ILE A 402 22.76 13.68 -14.98
N HIS A 403 22.49 13.28 -13.74
CA HIS A 403 21.13 12.99 -13.27
C HIS A 403 20.21 14.22 -13.33
N ILE A 404 20.70 15.40 -12.97
CA ILE A 404 19.95 16.66 -13.09
C ILE A 404 19.62 16.97 -14.56
N LEU A 405 20.60 16.86 -15.46
CA LEU A 405 20.42 17.17 -16.87
C LEU A 405 19.46 16.19 -17.54
N VAL A 406 19.65 14.88 -17.31
CA VAL A 406 18.77 13.83 -17.83
C VAL A 406 17.36 13.97 -17.26
N GLY A 407 17.22 14.27 -15.97
CA GLY A 407 15.94 14.52 -15.32
C GLY A 407 15.19 15.72 -15.92
N ALA A 408 15.89 16.83 -16.12
CA ALA A 408 15.32 18.02 -16.74
C ALA A 408 14.88 17.77 -18.20
N ILE A 409 15.68 17.03 -18.98
CA ILE A 409 15.33 16.65 -20.35
C ILE A 409 14.12 15.72 -20.36
N ALA A 410 14.07 14.72 -19.47
CA ALA A 410 12.94 13.80 -19.36
C ALA A 410 11.64 14.53 -18.98
N ILE A 411 11.71 15.53 -18.09
CA ILE A 411 10.56 16.40 -17.77
C ILE A 411 10.12 17.18 -19.02
N ALA A 412 11.03 17.87 -19.70
CA ALA A 412 10.70 18.65 -20.90
C ALA A 412 10.08 17.78 -22.01
N VAL A 413 10.60 16.56 -22.18
CA VAL A 413 10.08 15.56 -23.10
C VAL A 413 8.70 15.05 -22.66
N GLY A 414 8.49 14.75 -21.38
CA GLY A 414 7.19 14.37 -20.84
C GLY A 414 6.12 15.44 -21.09
N ILE A 415 6.45 16.71 -20.84
CA ILE A 415 5.60 17.85 -21.18
C ILE A 415 5.30 17.86 -22.70
N GLY A 416 6.34 17.72 -23.53
CA GLY A 416 6.19 17.68 -24.99
C GLY A 416 5.32 16.54 -25.51
N VAL A 417 5.36 15.36 -24.87
CA VAL A 417 4.50 14.21 -25.17
C VAL A 417 3.04 14.54 -24.87
N LEU A 418 2.75 15.18 -23.73
CA LEU A 418 1.41 15.62 -23.34
C LEU A 418 0.83 16.67 -24.31
N TYR A 419 1.67 17.54 -24.85
CA TYR A 419 1.30 18.49 -25.90
C TYR A 419 1.33 17.90 -27.33
N GLY A 420 1.51 16.59 -27.47
CA GLY A 420 1.44 15.92 -28.78
C GLY A 420 2.61 16.22 -29.73
N LYS A 421 3.73 16.77 -29.23
CA LYS A 421 4.86 17.16 -30.08
C LYS A 421 5.64 15.93 -30.57
N THR A 422 5.93 15.88 -31.88
CA THR A 422 6.58 14.71 -32.50
C THR A 422 8.04 14.56 -32.07
N TRP A 423 8.76 15.67 -31.86
CA TRP A 423 10.16 15.64 -31.37
C TRP A 423 10.26 14.99 -29.98
N ALA A 424 9.27 15.23 -29.12
CA ALA A 424 9.22 14.67 -27.77
C ALA A 424 9.03 13.14 -27.77
N ARG A 425 8.33 12.59 -28.77
CA ARG A 425 8.19 11.13 -28.89
C ARG A 425 9.52 10.47 -29.23
N ILE A 426 10.27 11.05 -30.15
CA ILE A 426 11.58 10.54 -30.58
C ILE A 426 12.56 10.58 -29.41
N LEU A 427 12.63 11.71 -28.72
CA LEU A 427 13.51 11.83 -27.54
C LEU A 427 13.04 10.95 -26.38
N GLY A 428 11.73 10.80 -26.16
CA GLY A 428 11.18 9.96 -25.09
C GLY A 428 11.50 8.47 -25.29
N VAL A 429 11.45 7.97 -26.53
CA VAL A 429 11.89 6.61 -26.87
C VAL A 429 13.40 6.47 -26.64
N GLY A 430 14.20 7.44 -27.10
CA GLY A 430 15.66 7.41 -26.90
C GLY A 430 16.05 7.37 -25.42
N LEU A 431 15.42 8.21 -24.59
CA LEU A 431 15.64 8.25 -23.14
C LEU A 431 15.26 6.93 -22.46
N ALA A 432 14.09 6.35 -22.79
CA ALA A 432 13.65 5.09 -22.23
C ALA A 432 14.59 3.93 -22.60
N VAL A 433 15.14 3.90 -23.83
CA VAL A 433 16.13 2.90 -24.23
C VAL A 433 17.44 3.04 -23.44
N ILE A 434 17.96 4.26 -23.29
CA ILE A 434 19.18 4.52 -22.52
C ILE A 434 18.99 4.17 -21.04
N ASN A 435 17.81 4.50 -20.49
CA ASN A 435 17.44 4.18 -19.11
C ASN A 435 17.37 2.66 -18.90
N ALA A 436 16.73 1.94 -19.81
CA ALA A 436 16.64 0.47 -19.74
C ALA A 436 18.03 -0.19 -19.80
N ILE A 437 18.93 0.29 -20.67
CA ILE A 437 20.31 -0.21 -20.75
C ILE A 437 21.07 0.04 -19.45
N THR A 438 20.94 1.25 -18.89
CA THR A 438 21.55 1.61 -17.60
C THR A 438 21.07 0.66 -16.51
N HIS A 439 19.76 0.44 -16.38
CA HIS A 439 19.21 -0.46 -15.38
C HIS A 439 19.61 -1.92 -15.59
N LEU A 440 19.76 -2.39 -16.83
CA LEU A 440 20.33 -3.71 -17.10
C LEU A 440 21.79 -3.82 -16.66
N LEU A 441 22.58 -2.76 -16.84
CA LEU A 441 23.98 -2.73 -16.39
C LEU A 441 24.10 -2.80 -14.86
N PHE A 442 23.16 -2.17 -14.14
CA PHE A 442 23.08 -2.22 -12.67
C PHE A 442 22.23 -3.37 -12.12
N ALA A 443 21.72 -4.27 -12.98
CA ALA A 443 20.92 -5.41 -12.55
C ALA A 443 21.61 -6.32 -11.52
N PRO A 444 22.94 -6.58 -11.58
CA PRO A 444 23.63 -7.35 -10.53
C PRO A 444 23.59 -6.66 -9.15
N ALA A 445 23.56 -5.33 -9.13
CA ALA A 445 23.56 -4.54 -7.91
C ALA A 445 22.15 -4.35 -7.31
N GLN A 446 21.12 -4.22 -8.16
CA GLN A 446 19.72 -3.93 -7.76
C GLN A 446 18.69 -4.65 -8.68
N PRO A 447 18.60 -5.99 -8.63
CA PRO A 447 17.89 -6.77 -9.64
C PRO A 447 16.38 -6.50 -9.71
N ILE A 448 15.72 -6.34 -8.55
CA ILE A 448 14.27 -6.09 -8.50
C ILE A 448 13.94 -4.73 -9.11
N TRP A 449 14.72 -3.69 -8.77
CA TRP A 449 14.52 -2.34 -9.28
C TRP A 449 14.82 -2.25 -10.76
N ALA A 450 15.92 -2.87 -11.21
CA ALA A 450 16.26 -2.96 -12.61
C ALA A 450 15.13 -3.60 -13.44
N ILE A 451 14.52 -4.69 -12.97
CA ILE A 451 13.39 -5.32 -13.65
C ILE A 451 12.19 -4.37 -13.75
N ILE A 452 11.82 -3.71 -12.65
CA ILE A 452 10.69 -2.76 -12.63
C ILE A 452 10.93 -1.62 -13.62
N ALA A 453 12.12 -1.02 -13.58
CA ALA A 453 12.49 0.11 -14.44
C ALA A 453 12.47 -0.29 -15.92
N VAL A 454 13.08 -1.43 -16.28
CA VAL A 454 13.08 -1.95 -17.65
C VAL A 454 11.66 -2.24 -18.14
N VAL A 455 10.78 -2.82 -17.31
CA VAL A 455 9.38 -3.03 -17.67
C VAL A 455 8.67 -1.70 -17.92
N LEU A 456 8.92 -0.70 -17.09
CA LEU A 456 8.34 0.64 -17.26
C LEU A 456 8.83 1.31 -18.54
N ASP A 457 10.11 1.21 -18.87
CA ASP A 457 10.70 1.72 -20.10
C ASP A 457 10.06 1.07 -21.34
N VAL A 458 9.84 -0.25 -21.31
CA VAL A 458 9.14 -0.96 -22.39
C VAL A 458 7.71 -0.46 -22.57
N LEU A 459 6.99 -0.17 -21.49
CA LEU A 459 5.64 0.39 -21.56
C LEU A 459 5.64 1.81 -22.13
N ILE A 460 6.63 2.64 -21.76
CA ILE A 460 6.80 3.99 -22.31
C ILE A 460 7.10 3.92 -23.81
N ILE A 461 8.04 3.07 -24.23
CA ILE A 461 8.38 2.86 -25.64
C ILE A 461 7.15 2.37 -26.41
N TYR A 462 6.44 1.38 -25.90
CA TYR A 462 5.21 0.87 -26.51
C TYR A 462 4.18 1.99 -26.72
N ALA A 463 3.92 2.77 -25.67
CA ALA A 463 2.96 3.87 -25.73
C ALA A 463 3.35 4.95 -26.74
N LEU A 464 4.64 5.33 -26.79
CA LEU A 464 5.12 6.37 -27.70
C LEU A 464 5.23 5.91 -29.15
N VAL A 465 5.59 4.66 -29.40
CA VAL A 465 5.78 4.11 -30.75
C VAL A 465 4.45 3.70 -31.38
N VAL A 466 3.63 2.94 -30.66
CA VAL A 466 2.38 2.38 -31.20
C VAL A 466 1.28 3.44 -31.26
N HIS A 467 1.15 4.25 -30.21
CA HIS A 467 0.02 5.19 -30.07
C HIS A 467 0.41 6.65 -30.23
N GLY A 468 1.70 6.96 -30.39
CA GLY A 468 2.18 8.32 -30.49
C GLY A 468 1.44 9.13 -31.54
N ARG A 469 1.28 8.62 -32.78
CA ARG A 469 0.72 9.38 -33.92
C ARG A 469 -0.70 9.90 -33.74
N GLU A 470 -1.46 9.37 -32.77
CA GLU A 470 -2.86 9.70 -32.55
C GLU A 470 -3.07 11.01 -31.75
N VAL A 471 -2.05 11.53 -31.08
CA VAL A 471 -2.13 12.80 -30.30
C VAL A 471 -1.74 14.01 -31.16
N ARG A 472 -2.23 14.10 -32.40
CA ARG A 472 -2.10 15.33 -33.20
C ARG A 472 -3.30 16.23 -32.88
N TYR A 473 -3.08 17.31 -32.13
CA TYR A 473 -4.01 18.43 -32.07
C TYR A 473 -3.90 19.28 -33.34
#